data_AF-A0A097IEY1-F1
#
_entry.id   AF-A0A097IEY1-F1
#
_cell.length_a   1.000
_cell.length_b   1.000
_cell.length_c   1.000
_cell.angle_alpha   90.00
_cell.angle_beta   90.00
_cell.angle_gamma   90.00
#
_symmetry.space_group_name_H-M   'P 1'
#
loop_
_entity.id
_entity.type
_entity.pdbx_description
1 polymer ?
#
loop_
_entity_poly.entity_id
_entity_poly.type
_entity_poly.pdbx_seq_one_letter_code
_entity_poly.pdbx_strand_id
1 'polypeptide(L)'
;MLMADHIVETTVPVTGVETEQDVVKCLQSLYDEFARLGLGQATFEITDEHTVLYIKHKDSIEPDLEAVDHALRAAGDYSIANT
;
A
#
# COMPACT_ATOMS: atom_id res chain seq x y z
N MET A 1 4.58 30.60 -10.00
CA MET A 1 5.45 29.75 -9.17
C MET A 1 4.75 28.40 -9.08
N LEU A 2 5.23 27.40 -9.81
CA LEU A 2 4.75 26.03 -9.61
C LEU A 2 5.27 25.60 -8.24
N MET A 3 4.38 25.33 -7.29
CA MET A 3 4.76 24.65 -6.05
C MET A 3 5.34 23.29 -6.45
N ALA A 4 6.50 22.93 -5.91
CA ALA A 4 7.04 21.60 -6.12
C ALA A 4 6.08 20.60 -5.46
N ASP A 5 5.63 19.61 -6.22
CA ASP A 5 4.77 18.55 -5.71
C ASP A 5 5.60 17.63 -4.80
N HIS A 6 5.29 17.64 -3.51
CA HIS A 6 6.07 16.94 -2.50
C HIS A 6 5.75 15.45 -2.49
N ILE A 7 6.73 14.62 -2.09
CA ILE A 7 6.46 13.22 -1.80
C ILE A 7 5.98 13.12 -0.35
N VAL A 8 4.81 12.52 -0.17
CA VAL A 8 4.19 12.23 1.11
C VAL A 8 3.93 10.73 1.21
N GLU A 9 3.48 10.29 2.39
CA GLU A 9 3.11 8.90 2.62
C GLU A 9 1.73 8.79 3.26
N THR A 10 0.97 7.80 2.80
CA THR A 10 -0.26 7.33 3.43
C THR A 10 0.03 5.99 4.10
N THR A 11 -0.36 5.87 5.37
CA THR A 11 -0.07 4.71 6.21
C THR A 11 -1.36 4.00 6.55
N VAL A 12 -1.48 2.71 6.21
CA VAL A 12 -2.68 1.91 6.45
C VAL A 12 -2.34 0.60 7.17
N PRO A 13 -3.05 0.26 8.25
CA PRO A 13 -2.89 -1.05 8.89
C PRO A 13 -3.41 -2.15 7.96
N VAL A 14 -2.75 -3.29 7.95
CA VAL A 14 -3.12 -4.45 7.12
C VAL A 14 -3.12 -5.73 7.95
N THR A 15 -3.92 -6.69 7.50
CA THR A 15 -4.03 -8.02 8.12
C THR A 15 -3.56 -9.12 7.17
N GLY A 16 -3.08 -10.23 7.73
CA GLY A 16 -2.69 -11.43 6.98
C GLY A 16 -1.25 -11.42 6.44
N VAL A 17 -0.54 -10.30 6.52
CA VAL A 17 0.85 -10.17 6.07
C VAL A 17 1.80 -10.40 7.25
N GLU A 18 2.37 -11.59 7.35
CA GLU A 18 3.20 -12.01 8.50
C GLU A 18 4.63 -12.39 8.11
N THR A 19 4.86 -12.72 6.84
CA THR A 19 6.15 -13.20 6.36
C THR A 19 6.68 -12.37 5.20
N GLU A 20 7.99 -12.47 4.94
CA GLU A 20 8.60 -11.89 3.74
C GLU A 20 7.93 -12.41 2.45
N GLN A 21 7.49 -13.67 2.43
CA GLN A 21 6.79 -14.23 1.28
C GLN A 21 5.42 -13.58 1.05
N ASP A 22 4.70 -13.22 2.11
CA ASP A 22 3.43 -12.49 2.02
C ASP A 22 3.67 -11.07 1.48
N VAL A 23 4.72 -10.40 1.96
CA VAL A 23 5.13 -9.08 1.48
C VAL A 23 5.38 -9.12 -0.03
N VAL A 24 6.15 -10.11 -0.51
CA VAL A 24 6.44 -10.25 -1.95
C VAL A 24 5.15 -10.44 -2.75
N LYS A 25 4.23 -11.30 -2.31
CA LYS A 25 2.95 -11.52 -3.01
C LYS A 25 2.09 -10.25 -3.04
N CYS A 26 1.98 -9.56 -1.91
CA CYS A 26 1.21 -8.33 -1.82
C CYS A 26 1.81 -7.25 -2.74
N LEU A 27 3.13 -7.03 -2.70
CA LEU A 27 3.81 -6.05 -3.56
C LEU A 27 3.65 -6.38 -5.05
N GLN A 28 3.68 -7.66 -5.43
CA GLN A 28 3.43 -8.08 -6.81
C GLN A 28 2.00 -7.73 -7.26
N SER A 29 1.00 -7.98 -6.41
CA SER A 29 -0.39 -7.64 -6.71
C SER A 29 -0.63 -6.13 -6.80
N LEU A 30 0.05 -5.37 -5.93
CA LEU A 30 -0.06 -3.91 -5.91
C LEU A 30 0.66 -3.22 -7.07
N TYR A 31 1.58 -3.90 -7.76
CA TYR A 31 2.46 -3.26 -8.75
C TYR A 31 1.67 -2.60 -9.90
N ASP A 32 0.80 -3.36 -10.56
CA ASP A 32 0.00 -2.86 -11.69
C ASP A 32 -0.98 -1.77 -11.23
N GLU A 33 -1.52 -1.92 -10.03
CA GLU A 33 -2.45 -0.97 -9.42
C GLU A 33 -1.77 0.36 -9.09
N PHE A 34 -0.56 0.31 -8.54
CA PHE A 34 0.23 1.50 -8.22
C PHE A 34 0.65 2.24 -9.49
N ALA A 35 1.06 1.50 -10.52
CA ALA A 35 1.38 2.07 -11.83
C ALA A 35 0.15 2.76 -12.45
N ARG A 36 -1.03 2.14 -12.34
CA ARG A 36 -2.31 2.69 -12.83
C ARG A 36 -2.72 3.96 -12.07
N LEU A 37 -2.55 3.98 -10.76
CA LEU A 37 -2.93 5.10 -9.88
C LEU A 37 -1.88 6.23 -9.84
N GLY A 38 -0.71 6.03 -10.44
CA GLY A 38 0.41 6.99 -10.37
C GLY A 38 1.07 7.03 -8.99
N LEU A 39 0.92 5.99 -8.18
CA LEU A 39 1.57 5.82 -6.90
C LEU A 39 3.04 5.45 -7.11
N GLY A 40 3.92 5.92 -6.23
CA GLY A 40 5.36 5.76 -6.38
C GLY A 40 5.87 4.41 -5.90
N GLN A 41 5.76 4.16 -4.60
CA GLN A 41 6.28 2.95 -3.97
C GLN A 41 5.39 2.51 -2.81
N ALA A 42 5.36 1.21 -2.53
CA ALA A 42 4.81 0.63 -1.32
C ALA A 42 5.92 -0.02 -0.48
N THR A 43 5.76 -0.04 0.83
CA THR A 43 6.59 -0.82 1.75
C THR A 43 5.74 -1.34 2.89
N PHE A 44 6.01 -2.58 3.32
CA PHE A 44 5.38 -3.15 4.51
C PHE A 44 6.37 -3.07 5.68
N GLU A 45 5.85 -2.71 6.85
CA GLU A 45 6.55 -2.86 8.13
C GLU A 45 5.78 -3.88 8.96
N ILE A 46 6.47 -4.96 9.32
CA ILE A 46 5.92 -6.04 10.14
C ILE A 46 6.53 -5.91 11.53
N THR A 47 5.67 -5.81 12.54
CA THR A 47 6.04 -5.86 13.96
C THR A 47 5.37 -7.05 14.64
N ASP A 48 5.75 -7.36 15.88
CA ASP A 48 5.11 -8.43 16.65
C ASP A 48 3.62 -8.15 16.96
N GLU A 49 3.18 -6.89 16.88
CA GLU A 49 1.83 -6.47 17.24
C GLU A 49 0.92 -6.20 16.03
N HIS A 50 1.50 -5.69 14.93
CA HIS A 50 0.73 -5.27 13.76
C HIS A 50 1.61 -5.15 12.51
N THR A 51 0.96 -5.24 11.34
CA THR A 51 1.58 -4.98 10.04
C THR A 51 0.98 -3.72 9.43
N VAL A 52 1.84 -2.89 8.83
CA VAL A 52 1.48 -1.61 8.24
C VAL A 52 1.95 -1.56 6.80
N LEU A 53 1.11 -1.05 5.90
CA LEU A 53 1.47 -0.69 4.54
C LEU A 53 1.67 0.84 4.46
N TYR A 54 2.85 1.24 4.00
CA TYR A 54 3.19 2.61 3.66
C TYR A 54 3.10 2.79 2.15
N ILE A 55 2.33 3.77 1.71
CA ILE A 55 2.13 4.13 0.30
C ILE A 55 2.76 5.49 0.08
N LYS A 56 3.85 5.55 -0.69
CA LYS A 56 4.50 6.81 -1.07
C LYS A 56 3.92 7.33 -2.37
N HIS A 57 3.49 8.58 -2.36
CA HIS A 57 2.87 9.23 -3.51
C HIS A 57 3.18 10.73 -3.50
N LYS A 58 2.79 11.40 -4.58
CA LYS A 58 2.80 12.85 -4.64
C LYS A 58 1.66 13.41 -3.80
N ASP A 59 1.86 14.55 -3.17
CA ASP A 59 0.85 15.24 -2.35
C ASP A 59 -0.43 15.56 -3.15
N SER A 60 -0.27 15.77 -4.47
CA SER A 60 -1.39 15.97 -5.38
C SER A 60 -2.23 14.72 -5.70
N ILE A 61 -1.80 13.53 -5.26
CA ILE A 61 -2.46 12.25 -5.50
C ILE A 61 -3.04 11.75 -4.19
N GLU A 62 -4.33 11.41 -4.19
CA GLU A 62 -4.96 10.70 -3.08
C GLU A 62 -5.02 9.20 -3.41
N PRO A 63 -4.40 8.32 -2.60
CA PRO A 63 -4.45 6.87 -2.85
C PRO A 63 -5.88 6.33 -2.75
N ASP A 64 -6.30 5.57 -3.75
CA ASP A 64 -7.57 4.83 -3.75
C ASP A 64 -7.43 3.58 -2.87
N LEU A 65 -7.78 3.71 -1.59
CA LEU A 65 -7.63 2.63 -0.61
C LEU A 65 -8.55 1.44 -0.89
N GLU A 66 -9.68 1.63 -1.58
CA GLU A 66 -10.56 0.53 -1.97
C GLU A 66 -9.91 -0.31 -3.07
N ALA A 67 -9.29 0.34 -4.05
CA ALA A 67 -8.53 -0.36 -5.08
C ALA A 67 -7.31 -1.11 -4.51
N VAL A 68 -6.61 -0.49 -3.53
CA VAL A 68 -5.51 -1.14 -2.81
C VAL A 68 -6.00 -2.37 -2.04
N ASP A 69 -7.09 -2.26 -1.26
CA ASP A 69 -7.66 -3.39 -0.51
C ASP A 69 -8.13 -4.51 -1.45
N HIS A 70 -8.76 -4.16 -2.57
CA HIS A 70 -9.16 -5.12 -3.59
C HIS A 70 -7.95 -5.89 -4.17
N ALA A 71 -6.87 -5.18 -4.50
CA ALA A 71 -5.64 -5.81 -4.99
C ALA A 71 -4.97 -6.71 -3.93
N LEU A 72 -4.98 -6.33 -2.66
CA LEU A 72 -4.50 -7.19 -1.57
C LEU A 72 -5.32 -8.48 -1.47
N ARG A 73 -6.66 -8.38 -1.49
CA ARG A 73 -7.55 -9.55 -1.44
C ARG A 73 -7.42 -10.46 -2.65
N ALA A 74 -7.06 -9.90 -3.82
CA ALA A 74 -6.78 -10.70 -5.00
C ALA A 74 -5.49 -11.55 -4.86
N ALA A 75 -4.57 -11.16 -3.97
CA ALA A 75 -3.33 -11.88 -3.71
C ALA A 75 -3.46 -13.01 -2.68
N GLY A 76 -4.56 -13.03 -1.90
CA GLY A 76 -4.81 -14.00 -0.84
C GLY A 76 -5.67 -13.42 0.29
N ASP A 77 -5.55 -13.99 1.48
CA ASP A 77 -6.27 -13.55 2.69
C ASP A 77 -5.64 -12.28 3.32
N TYR A 78 -5.39 -11.27 2.49
CA TYR A 78 -4.80 -9.99 2.89
C TYR A 78 -5.82 -8.86 2.71
N SER A 79 -5.85 -7.91 3.64
CA SER A 79 -6.75 -6.76 3.55
C SER A 79 -6.23 -5.56 4.35
N ILE A 80 -6.71 -4.37 4.00
CA ILE A 80 -6.62 -3.21 4.88
C ILE A 80 -7.47 -3.51 6.13
N ALA A 81 -6.90 -3.31 7.32
CA ALA A 81 -7.63 -3.50 8.56
C ALA A 81 -8.68 -2.38 8.67
N ASN A 82 -9.97 -2.75 8.73
CA ASN A 82 -11.02 -1.78 9.02
C ASN A 82 -10.73 -1.11 10.38
N THR A 83 -10.73 0.22 10.39
CA THR A 83 -10.64 1.03 11.61
C THR A 83 -11.95 1.00 12.39
#